data_AF-A0A7S1ASS2-F1
#
_entry.id   AF-A0A7S1ASS2-F1
#
_cell.length_a   1.000
_cell.length_b   1.000
_cell.length_c   1.000
_cell.angle_alpha   90.00
_cell.angle_beta   90.00
_cell.angle_gamma   90.00
#
_symmetry.space_group_name_H-M   'P 1'
#
loop_
_entity.id
_entity.type
_entity.pdbx_description
1 polymer ?
#
loop_
_entity_poly.entity_id
_entity_poly.type
_entity_poly.pdbx_seq_one_letter_code
_entity_poly.pdbx_strand_id
1 'polypeptide(L)'
;TENCQTIALPGCWLLNWTSVVELTTDDPHINVMQKKEVVSGVIGLPDVFTYGNIFIARESYTNGPTSCTVNTNSEVFFTDGRNERIRKVSVVHALCAAVQRDFITDADKTAWQAHTTNIATVCAAVSNLAEIQRALIESDDLDLLRSGFCDLQSPCLPTANVIVLCSVCTSMVASGTVSSWPSACPAQDLCTCRNAIVAAMTSVVYLNCPNSEAQHDSWHKWITAYTTCWEVALDSDELYLSDENKTAELETAVQSCST
;
A
#
# COMPACT_ATOMS: atom_id res chain seq x y z
N THR A 1 26.23 -8.27 11.93
CA THR A 1 26.31 -7.42 13.14
C THR A 1 25.84 -8.26 14.31
N GLU A 2 26.74 -8.52 15.25
CA GLU A 2 26.72 -9.67 16.18
C GLU A 2 26.07 -9.41 17.55
N ASN A 3 25.36 -8.31 17.77
CA ASN A 3 24.87 -7.99 19.12
C ASN A 3 23.35 -7.84 19.16
N CYS A 4 22.66 -8.97 19.29
CA CYS A 4 21.32 -9.04 19.86
C CYS A 4 21.46 -9.72 21.24
N GLN A 5 21.69 -8.92 22.27
CA GLN A 5 21.77 -9.38 23.66
C GLN A 5 20.77 -8.55 24.47
N THR A 6 19.59 -9.12 24.74
CA THR A 6 19.09 -9.50 26.07
C THR A 6 17.57 -9.68 26.07
N ILE A 7 17.16 -10.56 26.98
CA ILE A 7 15.81 -10.87 27.42
C ILE A 7 15.43 -9.87 28.51
N ALA A 8 14.23 -9.28 28.42
CA ALA A 8 13.50 -8.76 29.57
C ALA A 8 12.10 -9.41 29.55
N LEU A 9 11.72 -10.01 30.67
CA LEU A 9 10.50 -10.81 30.89
C LEU A 9 9.20 -10.08 30.51
N PRO A 10 8.11 -10.84 30.21
CA PRO A 10 7.99 -11.77 29.09
C PRO A 10 7.88 -11.00 27.76
N GLY A 11 8.43 -11.54 26.67
CA GLY A 11 8.41 -10.90 25.36
C GLY A 11 9.77 -10.87 24.68
N CYS A 12 9.81 -10.98 23.34
CA CYS A 12 11.05 -10.81 22.59
C CYS A 12 11.07 -9.46 21.87
N TRP A 13 12.20 -8.75 21.96
CA TRP A 13 12.34 -7.39 21.43
C TRP A 13 13.56 -7.30 20.53
N LEU A 14 13.37 -6.89 19.27
CA LEU A 14 14.49 -6.57 18.36
C LEU A 14 14.69 -5.06 18.35
N LEU A 15 15.70 -4.58 19.09
CA LEU A 15 16.01 -3.16 19.24
C LEU A 15 17.23 -2.75 18.41
N ASN A 16 17.13 -1.62 17.71
CA ASN A 16 18.28 -0.89 17.16
C ASN A 16 18.80 0.09 18.23
N TRP A 17 20.01 -0.15 18.73
CA TRP A 17 20.56 0.36 20.00
C TRP A 17 20.82 1.88 20.11
N THR A 18 20.39 2.71 19.17
CA THR A 18 20.68 4.16 19.23
C THR A 18 19.62 4.99 19.96
N SER A 19 18.52 4.42 20.47
CA SER A 19 17.38 5.18 21.03
C SER A 19 16.49 4.35 21.96
N VAL A 20 16.98 3.97 23.15
CA VAL A 20 16.17 3.21 24.12
C VAL A 20 15.63 4.12 25.22
N VAL A 21 14.32 4.02 25.48
CA VAL A 21 13.64 4.43 26.72
C VAL A 21 13.00 3.18 27.32
N GLU A 22 13.10 3.01 28.63
CA GLU A 22 12.61 1.84 29.38
C GLU A 22 11.08 1.89 29.54
N LEU A 23 10.39 0.78 29.25
CA LEU A 23 8.96 0.58 29.52
C LEU A 23 8.77 -0.80 30.17
N THR A 24 7.87 -0.88 31.16
CA THR A 24 7.60 -2.09 31.96
C THR A 24 6.21 -2.64 31.64
N THR A 25 6.10 -3.77 30.91
CA THR A 25 4.82 -4.47 30.67
C THR A 25 5.00 -6.00 30.56
N ASP A 26 4.01 -6.76 31.06
CA ASP A 26 3.97 -8.24 31.08
C ASP A 26 3.43 -8.88 29.76
N ASP A 27 3.88 -8.41 28.60
CA ASP A 27 3.20 -8.62 27.30
C ASP A 27 3.67 -9.90 26.53
N PRO A 28 2.77 -10.81 26.05
CA PRO A 28 3.14 -12.00 25.27
C PRO A 28 3.62 -11.74 23.82
N HIS A 29 3.79 -10.49 23.37
CA HIS A 29 4.16 -10.15 22.00
C HIS A 29 5.67 -10.16 21.68
N ILE A 30 5.97 -10.23 20.38
CA ILE A 30 7.29 -9.86 19.84
C ILE A 30 7.18 -8.50 19.16
N ASN A 31 7.99 -7.56 19.63
CA ASN A 31 7.96 -6.18 19.19
C ASN A 31 9.28 -5.80 18.49
N VAL A 32 9.17 -5.06 17.39
CA VAL A 32 10.34 -4.55 16.64
C VAL A 32 10.28 -3.03 16.59
N MET A 33 11.38 -2.37 16.97
CA MET A 33 11.52 -0.92 16.82
C MET A 33 12.14 -0.58 15.48
N GLN A 34 11.37 0.07 14.60
CA GLN A 34 11.88 0.61 13.35
C GLN A 34 12.06 2.12 13.49
N LYS A 35 13.32 2.55 13.67
CA LYS A 35 13.77 3.95 13.66
C LYS A 35 12.97 4.88 14.61
N LYS A 36 13.57 5.09 15.78
CA LYS A 36 13.32 6.13 16.81
C LYS A 36 11.96 6.26 17.50
N GLU A 37 10.79 5.90 16.96
CA GLU A 37 9.54 6.24 17.69
C GLU A 37 8.38 5.23 17.64
N VAL A 38 8.45 4.13 16.87
CA VAL A 38 7.33 3.17 16.81
C VAL A 38 7.76 1.76 17.18
N VAL A 39 7.20 1.27 18.30
CA VAL A 39 7.16 -0.14 18.66
C VAL A 39 5.97 -0.76 17.92
N SER A 40 6.21 -1.73 17.05
CA SER A 40 5.14 -2.45 16.37
C SER A 40 5.20 -3.94 16.69
N GLY A 41 4.05 -4.53 17.02
CA GLY A 41 3.88 -5.96 17.17
C GLY A 41 4.10 -6.66 15.83
N VAL A 42 5.00 -7.63 15.82
CA VAL A 42 5.36 -8.41 14.62
C VAL A 42 4.77 -9.82 14.67
N ILE A 43 4.54 -10.35 15.88
CA ILE A 43 4.09 -11.73 16.13
C ILE A 43 3.26 -11.77 17.41
N GLY A 44 2.24 -12.64 17.44
CA GLY A 44 1.44 -12.91 18.65
C GLY A 44 0.11 -12.15 18.65
N LEU A 45 -0.99 -12.79 19.07
CA LEU A 45 -2.21 -12.10 19.52
C LEU A 45 -2.11 -11.77 21.02
N PRO A 46 -2.65 -10.62 21.47
CA PRO A 46 -2.60 -10.25 22.88
C PRO A 46 -3.41 -11.24 23.70
N ASP A 47 -2.90 -11.61 24.87
CA ASP A 47 -3.60 -12.43 25.87
C ASP A 47 -4.05 -13.83 25.42
N VAL A 48 -3.49 -14.38 24.33
CA VAL A 48 -3.80 -15.73 23.87
C VAL A 48 -2.61 -16.69 24.07
N PHE A 49 -2.64 -17.45 25.16
CA PHE A 49 -1.61 -18.43 25.54
C PHE A 49 -1.84 -19.83 24.95
N THR A 50 -2.11 -19.92 23.63
CA THR A 50 -2.35 -21.21 22.96
C THR A 50 -1.37 -21.46 21.81
N TYR A 51 -1.51 -22.61 21.16
CA TYR A 51 -0.84 -22.89 19.90
C TYR A 51 -1.87 -23.09 18.79
N GLY A 52 -1.57 -22.51 17.63
CA GLY A 52 -2.32 -22.72 16.40
C GLY A 52 -1.47 -22.22 15.25
N ASN A 53 -1.31 -23.05 14.23
CA ASN A 53 -0.64 -22.64 13.01
C ASN A 53 -1.64 -21.86 12.18
N ILE A 54 -1.53 -20.55 12.24
CA ILE A 54 -2.11 -19.70 11.22
C ILE A 54 -0.97 -19.14 10.38
N PHE A 55 -1.26 -18.87 9.11
CA PHE A 55 -0.25 -18.47 8.14
C PHE A 55 0.26 -17.03 8.34
N ILE A 56 -0.38 -16.26 9.23
CA ILE A 56 -0.08 -14.86 9.49
C ILE A 56 0.63 -14.74 10.85
N ALA A 57 1.84 -14.18 10.86
CA ALA A 57 2.67 -14.10 12.06
C ALA A 57 2.02 -13.27 13.19
N ARG A 58 1.40 -12.12 12.86
CA ARG A 58 0.73 -11.23 13.81
C ARG A 58 -0.47 -11.85 14.49
N GLU A 59 -1.23 -12.64 13.77
CA GLU A 59 -2.39 -13.30 14.35
C GLU A 59 -1.98 -14.58 15.09
N SER A 60 -0.72 -15.03 14.95
CA SER A 60 -0.33 -16.34 15.40
C SER A 60 -0.32 -16.42 16.91
N TYR A 61 -0.80 -17.53 17.47
CA TYR A 61 -0.77 -17.72 18.91
C TYR A 61 0.65 -18.05 19.35
N THR A 62 1.18 -17.26 20.29
CA THR A 62 2.50 -17.46 20.91
C THR A 62 2.33 -17.59 22.42
N ASN A 63 3.17 -18.38 23.06
CA ASN A 63 3.08 -18.65 24.49
C ASN A 63 4.46 -18.47 25.15
N GLY A 64 4.69 -17.27 25.68
CA GLY A 64 5.95 -16.91 26.33
C GLY A 64 7.15 -16.97 25.39
N PRO A 65 7.22 -16.11 24.36
CA PRO A 65 8.41 -16.02 23.54
C PRO A 65 9.61 -15.56 24.38
N THR A 66 10.72 -16.29 24.36
CA THR A 66 11.86 -16.07 25.27
C THR A 66 13.12 -15.53 24.62
N SER A 67 13.27 -15.67 23.30
CA SER A 67 14.50 -15.28 22.57
C SER A 67 14.21 -15.21 21.09
N CYS A 68 14.90 -14.33 20.36
CA CYS A 68 14.75 -14.16 18.93
C CYS A 68 16.06 -13.74 18.26
N THR A 69 16.21 -14.05 16.97
CA THR A 69 17.34 -13.67 16.12
C THR A 69 16.86 -13.45 14.69
N VAL A 70 17.63 -12.72 13.90
CA VAL A 70 17.33 -12.46 12.49
C VAL A 70 18.48 -13.00 11.64
N ASN A 71 18.19 -13.80 10.63
CA ASN A 71 19.22 -14.30 9.72
C ASN A 71 19.54 -13.28 8.61
N THR A 72 20.50 -13.59 7.75
CA THR A 72 20.89 -12.72 6.62
C THR A 72 19.78 -12.49 5.60
N ASN A 73 18.75 -13.33 5.60
CA ASN A 73 17.58 -13.24 4.72
C ASN A 73 16.43 -12.43 5.34
N SER A 74 16.68 -11.74 6.46
CA SER A 74 15.65 -11.01 7.23
C SER A 74 14.52 -11.88 7.76
N GLU A 75 14.73 -13.19 7.91
CA GLU A 75 13.78 -14.07 8.59
C GLU A 75 13.99 -13.95 10.10
N VAL A 76 12.88 -13.85 10.84
CA VAL A 76 12.90 -13.81 12.31
C VAL A 76 12.73 -15.22 12.84
N PHE A 77 13.68 -15.68 13.64
CA PHE A 77 13.56 -16.92 14.41
C PHE A 77 13.31 -16.55 15.86
N PHE A 78 12.42 -17.25 16.53
CA PHE A 78 12.17 -17.05 17.94
C PHE A 78 11.85 -18.35 18.68
N THR A 79 12.16 -18.38 19.98
CA THR A 79 11.79 -19.47 20.89
C THR A 79 10.42 -19.15 21.46
N ASP A 80 9.44 -20.00 21.17
CA ASP A 80 8.09 -19.95 21.71
C ASP A 80 8.06 -20.83 22.97
N GLY A 81 8.58 -20.28 24.07
CA GLY A 81 9.18 -21.04 25.17
C GLY A 81 8.23 -22.01 25.87
N ARG A 82 7.00 -21.59 26.16
CA ARG A 82 6.01 -22.45 26.83
C ARG A 82 5.32 -23.42 25.86
N ASN A 83 5.43 -23.17 24.56
CA ASN A 83 5.04 -24.13 23.52
C ASN A 83 6.18 -25.09 23.16
N GLU A 84 7.36 -24.95 23.78
CA GLU A 84 8.56 -25.79 23.56
C GLU A 84 8.98 -25.84 22.07
N ARG A 85 8.88 -24.72 21.36
CA ARG A 85 9.16 -24.64 19.92
C ARG A 85 10.18 -23.56 19.58
N ILE A 86 10.91 -23.78 18.49
CA ILE A 86 11.59 -22.72 17.74
C ILE A 86 10.73 -22.44 16.50
N ARG A 87 10.29 -21.21 16.35
CA ARG A 87 9.41 -20.78 15.26
C ARG A 87 10.16 -19.83 14.35
N LYS A 88 9.89 -19.97 13.06
CA LYS A 88 10.41 -19.10 12.02
C LYS A 88 9.27 -18.26 11.48
N VAL A 89 9.46 -16.95 11.48
CA VAL A 89 8.71 -16.02 10.67
C VAL A 89 9.59 -15.69 9.49
N SER A 90 9.34 -16.41 8.39
CA SER A 90 9.77 -15.92 7.09
C SER A 90 9.13 -14.56 6.90
N VAL A 91 9.93 -13.57 6.53
CA VAL A 91 9.60 -12.14 6.37
C VAL A 91 8.09 -11.87 6.49
N VAL A 92 7.72 -11.21 7.58
CA VAL A 92 6.35 -10.87 7.97
C VAL A 92 5.66 -10.20 6.77
N HIS A 93 4.75 -10.93 6.14
CA HIS A 93 4.22 -10.65 4.81
C HIS A 93 5.35 -10.61 3.78
N ALA A 94 5.49 -11.68 3.00
CA ALA A 94 6.25 -11.55 1.77
C ALA A 94 5.45 -10.54 0.93
N LEU A 95 5.85 -9.25 0.98
CA LEU A 95 5.45 -8.26 0.00
C LEU A 95 5.55 -8.94 -1.37
N CYS A 96 4.71 -8.59 -2.34
CA CYS A 96 4.72 -9.26 -3.64
C CYS A 96 6.14 -9.35 -4.25
N ALA A 97 7.03 -8.41 -3.91
CA ALA A 97 8.46 -8.43 -4.25
C ALA A 97 9.34 -9.47 -3.52
N ALA A 98 8.96 -9.94 -2.33
CA ALA A 98 9.67 -10.96 -1.58
C ALA A 98 9.33 -12.40 -2.00
N VAL A 99 8.28 -12.60 -2.81
CA VAL A 99 7.91 -13.91 -3.34
C VAL A 99 8.98 -14.36 -4.35
N GLN A 100 9.80 -15.34 -3.98
CA GLN A 100 10.75 -15.95 -4.91
C GLN A 100 10.00 -16.83 -5.90
N ARG A 101 9.77 -16.30 -7.11
CA ARG A 101 9.30 -17.02 -8.28
C ARG A 101 10.41 -16.95 -9.34
N ASP A 102 10.57 -18.02 -10.11
CA ASP A 102 11.60 -18.11 -11.16
C ASP A 102 11.51 -17.00 -12.22
N PHE A 103 10.35 -16.34 -12.34
CA PHE A 103 10.09 -15.27 -13.30
C PHE A 103 10.12 -13.85 -12.71
N ILE A 104 10.19 -13.68 -11.37
CA ILE A 104 10.33 -12.34 -10.75
C ILE A 104 11.81 -12.14 -10.43
N THR A 105 12.48 -11.37 -11.27
CA THR A 105 13.91 -11.06 -11.11
C THR A 105 14.13 -10.01 -10.02
N ASP A 106 15.36 -9.86 -9.53
CA ASP A 106 15.69 -8.78 -8.60
C ASP A 106 15.54 -7.39 -9.22
N ALA A 107 15.64 -7.29 -10.55
CA ALA A 107 15.34 -6.07 -11.28
C ALA A 107 13.85 -5.72 -11.19
N ASP A 108 12.95 -6.71 -11.31
CA ASP A 108 11.49 -6.50 -11.16
C ASP A 108 11.13 -6.06 -9.75
N LYS A 109 11.77 -6.63 -8.73
CA LYS A 109 11.60 -6.22 -7.33
C LYS A 109 12.05 -4.78 -7.09
N THR A 110 13.20 -4.42 -7.65
CA THR A 110 13.75 -3.06 -7.57
C THR A 110 12.81 -2.06 -8.27
N ALA A 111 12.29 -2.44 -9.44
CA ALA A 111 11.32 -1.63 -10.17
C ALA A 111 10.01 -1.46 -9.39
N TRP A 112 9.48 -2.54 -8.79
CA TRP A 112 8.31 -2.47 -7.91
C TRP A 112 8.53 -1.52 -6.73
N GLN A 113 9.65 -1.64 -6.03
CA GLN A 113 9.99 -0.74 -4.93
C GLN A 113 10.10 0.72 -5.40
N ALA A 114 10.66 0.95 -6.59
CA ALA A 114 10.72 2.28 -7.19
C ALA A 114 9.31 2.82 -7.49
N HIS A 115 8.41 1.99 -8.02
CA HIS A 115 7.02 2.37 -8.26
C HIS A 115 6.28 2.72 -6.96
N THR A 116 6.35 1.88 -5.93
CA THR A 116 5.66 2.15 -4.66
C THR A 116 6.25 3.36 -3.94
N THR A 117 7.56 3.58 -4.03
CA THR A 117 8.22 4.79 -3.50
C THR A 117 7.78 6.03 -4.26
N ASN A 118 7.67 5.94 -5.59
CA ASN A 118 7.19 7.03 -6.42
C ASN A 118 5.74 7.38 -6.06
N ILE A 119 4.84 6.39 -5.96
CA ILE A 119 3.46 6.58 -5.52
C ILE A 119 3.44 7.31 -4.16
N ALA A 120 4.14 6.80 -3.15
CA ALA A 120 4.20 7.44 -1.83
C ALA A 120 4.68 8.90 -1.90
N THR A 121 5.63 9.20 -2.79
CA THR A 121 6.19 10.54 -2.94
C THR A 121 5.22 11.49 -3.65
N VAL A 122 4.74 11.13 -4.84
CA VAL A 122 3.89 12.03 -5.64
C VAL A 122 2.49 12.17 -5.06
N CYS A 123 2.01 11.14 -4.38
CA CYS A 123 0.68 11.12 -3.81
C CYS A 123 0.58 11.78 -2.43
N ALA A 124 1.72 12.12 -1.80
CA ALA A 124 1.74 12.82 -0.52
C ALA A 124 1.07 14.21 -0.57
N ALA A 125 0.95 14.80 -1.76
CA ALA A 125 0.27 16.07 -1.98
C ALA A 125 -1.26 15.93 -2.11
N VAL A 126 -1.79 14.71 -2.26
CA VAL A 126 -3.23 14.47 -2.34
C VAL A 126 -3.83 14.49 -0.94
N SER A 127 -4.76 15.42 -0.69
CA SER A 127 -5.46 15.54 0.58
C SER A 127 -6.21 14.25 0.94
N ASN A 128 -6.22 13.89 2.22
CA ASN A 128 -6.92 12.72 2.78
C ASN A 128 -6.44 11.36 2.26
N LEU A 129 -5.44 11.29 1.38
CA LEU A 129 -5.00 10.01 0.83
C LEU A 129 -4.52 9.03 1.91
N ALA A 130 -3.78 9.51 2.90
CA ALA A 130 -3.32 8.67 4.01
C ALA A 130 -4.49 8.08 4.83
N GLU A 131 -5.60 8.80 4.92
CA GLU A 131 -6.82 8.33 5.59
C GLU A 131 -7.54 7.29 4.73
N ILE A 132 -7.71 7.57 3.43
CA ILE A 132 -8.31 6.63 2.46
C ILE A 132 -7.51 5.33 2.43
N GLN A 133 -6.18 5.42 2.31
CA GLN A 133 -5.30 4.25 2.32
C GLN A 133 -5.43 3.44 3.60
N ARG A 134 -5.48 4.10 4.77
CA ARG A 134 -5.64 3.43 6.06
C ARG A 134 -6.99 2.69 6.13
N ALA A 135 -8.08 3.38 5.82
CA ALA A 135 -9.43 2.80 5.85
C ALA A 135 -9.54 1.60 4.92
N LEU A 136 -8.97 1.70 3.71
CA LEU A 136 -8.93 0.58 2.78
C LEU A 136 -8.09 -0.58 3.32
N ILE A 137 -6.87 -0.34 3.81
CA ILE A 137 -5.98 -1.41 4.25
C ILE A 137 -6.53 -2.13 5.48
N GLU A 138 -7.13 -1.39 6.42
CA GLU A 138 -7.60 -1.91 7.71
C GLU A 138 -9.02 -2.48 7.68
N SER A 139 -9.90 -1.94 6.82
CA SER A 139 -11.33 -2.27 6.82
C SER A 139 -11.93 -2.55 5.45
N ASP A 140 -11.11 -2.57 4.39
CA ASP A 140 -11.55 -2.75 3.00
C ASP A 140 -12.66 -1.76 2.58
N ASP A 141 -12.64 -0.54 3.14
CA ASP A 141 -13.61 0.53 2.85
C ASP A 141 -13.37 1.15 1.45
N LEU A 142 -14.09 0.62 0.47
CA LEU A 142 -14.07 1.09 -0.92
C LEU A 142 -14.89 2.36 -1.13
N ASP A 143 -15.83 2.69 -0.26
CA ASP A 143 -16.70 3.86 -0.43
C ASP A 143 -15.93 5.15 -0.16
N LEU A 144 -15.02 5.13 0.83
CA LEU A 144 -14.12 6.24 1.08
C LEU A 144 -13.13 6.46 -0.09
N LEU A 145 -12.63 5.37 -0.70
CA LEU A 145 -11.81 5.45 -1.91
C LEU A 145 -12.58 6.04 -3.09
N ARG A 146 -13.80 5.54 -3.35
CA ARG A 146 -14.63 5.99 -4.46
C ARG A 146 -14.96 7.48 -4.36
N SER A 147 -15.48 7.89 -3.21
CA SER A 147 -15.90 9.28 -2.96
C SER A 147 -14.72 10.25 -2.84
N GLY A 148 -13.58 9.80 -2.30
CA GLY A 148 -12.43 10.67 -2.02
C GLY A 148 -11.37 10.73 -3.13
N PHE A 149 -11.34 9.75 -4.04
CA PHE A 149 -10.26 9.61 -5.03
C PHE A 149 -10.73 9.34 -6.45
N CYS A 150 -11.84 8.62 -6.64
CA CYS A 150 -12.30 8.21 -7.97
C CYS A 150 -13.29 9.19 -8.61
N ASP A 151 -14.02 9.95 -7.79
CA ASP A 151 -15.16 10.75 -8.20
C ASP A 151 -14.87 12.26 -8.03
N LEU A 152 -14.91 13.00 -9.14
CA LEU A 152 -14.92 14.46 -9.16
C LEU A 152 -16.34 14.94 -9.43
N GLN A 153 -17.08 15.21 -8.35
CA GLN A 153 -18.42 15.76 -8.42
C GLN A 153 -18.41 17.17 -9.05
N SER A 154 -18.74 17.24 -10.34
CA SER A 154 -18.85 18.47 -11.10
C SER A 154 -20.13 18.46 -11.94
N PRO A 155 -21.06 19.42 -11.74
CA PRO A 155 -22.32 19.43 -12.47
C PRO A 155 -22.17 19.84 -13.95
N CYS A 156 -21.00 20.31 -14.35
CA CYS A 156 -20.76 20.81 -15.70
C CYS A 156 -19.98 19.83 -16.60
N LEU A 157 -19.41 18.77 -16.01
CA LEU A 157 -18.68 17.74 -16.75
C LEU A 157 -19.59 16.55 -17.04
N PRO A 158 -19.46 15.91 -18.21
CA PRO A 158 -20.30 14.78 -18.59
C PRO A 158 -19.88 13.46 -17.92
N THR A 159 -18.73 13.46 -17.23
CA THR A 159 -18.23 12.35 -16.41
C THR A 159 -17.65 12.89 -15.12
N ALA A 160 -17.80 12.14 -14.04
CA ALA A 160 -17.14 12.38 -12.76
C ALA A 160 -15.89 11.52 -12.57
N ASN A 161 -15.55 10.63 -13.51
CA ASN A 161 -14.47 9.68 -13.35
C ASN A 161 -13.11 10.37 -13.43
N VAL A 162 -12.41 10.45 -12.29
CA VAL A 162 -11.09 11.08 -12.16
C VAL A 162 -10.07 10.46 -13.11
N ILE A 163 -10.17 9.16 -13.43
CA ILE A 163 -9.26 8.52 -14.39
C ILE A 163 -9.39 9.13 -15.77
N VAL A 164 -10.62 9.25 -16.24
CA VAL A 164 -10.94 9.82 -17.56
C VAL A 164 -10.51 11.28 -17.60
N LEU A 165 -10.93 12.05 -16.60
CA LEU A 165 -10.63 13.47 -16.51
C LEU A 165 -9.12 13.73 -16.44
N CYS A 166 -8.38 13.01 -15.61
CA CYS A 166 -6.93 13.15 -15.55
C CYS A 166 -6.23 12.82 -16.88
N SER A 167 -6.71 11.81 -17.61
CA SER A 167 -6.14 11.45 -18.91
C SER A 167 -6.34 12.58 -19.93
N VAL A 168 -7.57 13.09 -20.05
CA VAL A 168 -7.91 14.17 -20.99
C VAL A 168 -7.25 15.50 -20.61
N CYS A 169 -7.28 15.88 -19.33
CA CYS A 169 -6.63 17.11 -18.89
C CYS A 169 -5.12 17.08 -19.13
N THR A 170 -4.47 15.93 -18.93
CA THR A 170 -3.04 15.76 -19.23
C THR A 170 -2.77 15.88 -20.72
N SER A 171 -3.61 15.28 -21.59
CA SER A 171 -3.43 15.39 -23.04
C SER A 171 -3.63 16.82 -23.54
N MET A 172 -4.63 17.54 -23.03
CA MET A 172 -4.88 18.94 -23.41
C MET A 172 -3.71 19.86 -23.08
N VAL A 173 -3.04 19.66 -21.95
CA VAL A 173 -1.84 20.44 -21.58
C VAL A 173 -0.66 20.01 -22.45
N ALA A 174 -0.48 18.71 -22.70
CA ALA A 174 0.63 18.19 -23.50
C ALA A 174 0.53 18.59 -24.99
N SER A 175 -0.68 18.69 -25.55
CA SER A 175 -0.94 19.11 -26.94
C SER A 175 -0.87 20.64 -27.12
N GLY A 176 -0.90 21.41 -26.03
CA GLY A 176 -1.05 22.86 -26.07
C GLY A 176 -2.47 23.35 -26.37
N THR A 177 -3.48 22.46 -26.27
CA THR A 177 -4.90 22.83 -26.35
C THR A 177 -5.27 23.86 -25.27
N VAL A 178 -4.64 23.77 -24.10
CA VAL A 178 -4.72 24.78 -23.02
C VAL A 178 -3.32 25.18 -22.58
N SER A 179 -3.16 26.45 -22.18
CA SER A 179 -1.85 26.99 -21.75
C SER A 179 -1.52 26.69 -20.29
N SER A 180 -2.50 26.26 -19.49
CA SER A 180 -2.35 25.94 -18.07
C SER A 180 -3.38 24.88 -17.66
N TRP A 181 -3.18 24.28 -16.48
CA TRP A 181 -4.09 23.25 -15.94
C TRP A 181 -5.50 23.82 -15.74
N PRO A 182 -6.54 23.31 -16.43
CA PRO A 182 -7.90 23.84 -16.31
C PRO A 182 -8.46 23.66 -14.90
N SER A 183 -9.23 24.64 -14.40
CA SER A 183 -9.83 24.59 -13.06
C SER A 183 -10.94 23.53 -12.94
N ALA A 184 -11.54 23.14 -14.06
CA ALA A 184 -12.50 22.04 -14.12
C ALA A 184 -11.85 20.65 -13.98
N CYS A 185 -10.53 20.53 -14.18
CA CYS A 185 -9.82 19.27 -14.04
C CYS A 185 -9.62 18.90 -12.56
N PRO A 186 -9.48 17.60 -12.26
CA PRO A 186 -8.99 17.18 -10.94
C PRO A 186 -7.64 17.85 -10.65
N ALA A 187 -7.29 18.02 -9.37
CA ALA A 187 -6.02 18.65 -9.00
C ALA A 187 -4.83 17.97 -9.70
N GLN A 188 -3.86 18.75 -10.17
CA GLN A 188 -2.71 18.22 -10.91
C GLN A 188 -1.93 17.15 -10.12
N ASP A 189 -1.83 17.32 -8.79
CA ASP A 189 -1.19 16.36 -7.91
C ASP A 189 -1.96 15.03 -7.84
N LEU A 190 -3.30 15.07 -7.89
CA LEU A 190 -4.15 13.88 -7.96
C LEU A 190 -3.91 13.11 -9.26
N CYS A 191 -3.82 13.82 -10.39
CA CYS A 191 -3.53 13.19 -11.68
C CYS A 191 -2.10 12.65 -11.78
N THR A 192 -1.13 13.33 -11.16
CA THR A 192 0.24 12.83 -11.04
C THR A 192 0.30 11.56 -10.19
N CYS A 193 -0.42 11.54 -9.07
CA CYS A 193 -0.59 10.37 -8.24
C CYS A 193 -1.22 9.19 -9.00
N ARG A 194 -2.32 9.43 -9.71
CA ARG A 194 -2.96 8.46 -10.60
C ARG A 194 -1.99 7.84 -11.59
N ASN A 195 -1.18 8.65 -12.26
CA ASN A 195 -0.21 8.16 -13.24
C ASN A 195 0.85 7.26 -12.60
N ALA A 196 1.30 7.57 -11.39
CA ALA A 196 2.22 6.70 -10.65
C ALA A 196 1.57 5.35 -10.27
N ILE A 197 0.30 5.35 -9.88
CA ILE A 197 -0.46 4.13 -9.57
C ILE A 197 -0.59 3.26 -10.83
N VAL A 198 -1.01 3.85 -11.97
CA VAL A 198 -1.15 3.12 -13.24
C VAL A 198 0.19 2.54 -13.70
N ALA A 199 1.30 3.26 -13.53
CA ALA A 199 2.62 2.72 -13.84
C ALA A 199 2.91 1.44 -13.01
N ALA A 200 2.58 1.44 -11.71
CA ALA A 200 2.77 0.27 -10.85
C ALA A 200 1.90 -0.93 -11.24
N MET A 201 0.66 -0.68 -11.73
CA MET A 201 -0.23 -1.74 -12.23
C MET A 201 0.33 -2.51 -13.42
N THR A 202 1.26 -1.91 -14.17
CA THR A 202 1.92 -2.58 -15.31
C THR A 202 3.17 -3.35 -14.92
N SER A 203 3.57 -3.32 -13.65
CA SER A 203 4.78 -4.00 -13.19
C SER A 203 4.62 -5.53 -13.17
N VAL A 204 5.72 -6.24 -13.44
CA VAL A 204 5.78 -7.71 -13.37
C VAL A 204 5.38 -8.22 -11.98
N VAL A 205 5.79 -7.52 -10.92
CA VAL A 205 5.47 -7.89 -9.53
C VAL A 205 3.97 -7.81 -9.26
N TYR A 206 3.30 -6.71 -9.66
CA TYR A 206 1.86 -6.56 -9.47
C TYR A 206 1.08 -7.64 -10.22
N LEU A 207 1.40 -7.83 -11.50
CA LEU A 207 0.67 -8.73 -12.41
C LEU A 207 0.84 -10.21 -12.04
N ASN A 208 1.92 -10.57 -11.37
CA ASN A 208 2.22 -11.97 -11.05
C ASN A 208 2.26 -12.27 -9.54
N CYS A 209 1.82 -11.33 -8.70
CA CYS A 209 1.69 -11.58 -7.27
C CYS A 209 0.57 -12.61 -7.02
N PRO A 210 0.84 -13.72 -6.32
CA PRO A 210 -0.21 -14.68 -5.98
C PRO A 210 -1.29 -14.02 -5.11
N ASN A 211 -2.56 -14.36 -5.33
CA ASN A 211 -3.68 -13.80 -4.56
C ASN A 211 -3.50 -13.95 -3.04
N SER A 212 -2.89 -15.05 -2.60
CA SER A 212 -2.60 -15.30 -1.17
C SER A 212 -1.64 -14.28 -0.55
N GLU A 213 -0.73 -13.71 -1.34
CA GLU A 213 0.23 -12.70 -0.88
C GLU A 213 -0.28 -11.28 -1.16
N ALA A 214 -0.92 -11.08 -2.31
CA ALA A 214 -1.51 -9.81 -2.74
C ALA A 214 -2.47 -9.22 -1.71
N GLN A 215 -3.32 -10.05 -1.10
CA GLN A 215 -4.26 -9.62 -0.06
C GLN A 215 -3.59 -9.14 1.24
N HIS A 216 -2.29 -9.37 1.41
CA HIS A 216 -1.51 -8.98 2.59
C HIS A 216 -0.47 -7.90 2.30
N ASP A 217 -0.13 -7.67 1.02
CA ASP A 217 0.70 -6.55 0.59
C ASP A 217 -0.14 -5.27 0.51
N SER A 218 0.12 -4.31 1.41
CA SER A 218 -0.63 -3.06 1.47
C SER A 218 -0.61 -2.26 0.17
N TRP A 219 0.50 -2.27 -0.58
CA TRP A 219 0.58 -1.58 -1.86
C TRP A 219 -0.20 -2.31 -2.94
N HIS A 220 -0.14 -3.65 -2.96
CA HIS A 220 -0.94 -4.44 -3.88
C HIS A 220 -2.44 -4.27 -3.58
N LYS A 221 -2.87 -4.34 -2.32
CA LYS A 221 -4.26 -4.04 -1.90
C LYS A 221 -4.69 -2.64 -2.35
N TRP A 222 -3.87 -1.61 -2.09
CA TRP A 222 -4.15 -0.23 -2.51
C TRP A 222 -4.32 -0.11 -4.03
N ILE A 223 -3.36 -0.62 -4.80
CA ILE A 223 -3.36 -0.54 -6.26
C ILE A 223 -4.51 -1.38 -6.86
N THR A 224 -4.83 -2.52 -6.26
CA THR A 224 -5.97 -3.35 -6.67
C THR A 224 -7.29 -2.65 -6.39
N ALA A 225 -7.49 -2.08 -5.20
CA ALA A 225 -8.70 -1.34 -4.89
C ALA A 225 -8.87 -0.12 -5.79
N TYR A 226 -7.78 0.53 -6.18
CA TYR A 226 -7.80 1.62 -7.15
C TYR A 226 -8.44 1.22 -8.49
N THR A 227 -8.42 -0.06 -8.86
CA THR A 227 -9.12 -0.51 -10.07
C THR A 227 -10.64 -0.28 -10.01
N THR A 228 -11.23 -0.20 -8.82
CA THR A 228 -12.65 0.14 -8.64
C THR A 228 -12.99 1.57 -9.08
N CYS A 229 -11.99 2.46 -9.21
CA CYS A 229 -12.22 3.78 -9.82
C CYS A 229 -12.64 3.68 -11.30
N TRP A 230 -12.32 2.57 -11.98
CA TRP A 230 -12.85 2.31 -13.32
C TRP A 230 -14.33 1.94 -13.30
N GLU A 231 -14.85 1.41 -12.19
CA GLU A 231 -16.27 1.03 -12.05
C GLU A 231 -17.18 2.21 -11.69
N VAL A 232 -16.61 3.35 -11.26
CA VAL A 232 -17.35 4.61 -11.06
C VAL A 232 -17.81 5.21 -12.40
N ALA A 233 -17.36 4.62 -13.51
CA ALA A 233 -17.77 4.94 -14.85
C ALA A 233 -19.29 4.81 -15.07
N LEU A 234 -19.87 5.83 -15.71
CA LEU A 234 -21.11 5.63 -16.47
C LEU A 234 -20.82 4.67 -17.64
N ASP A 235 -21.85 4.00 -18.18
CA ASP A 235 -21.77 3.00 -19.28
C ASP A 235 -21.06 3.46 -20.59
N SER A 236 -20.46 4.65 -20.61
CA SER A 236 -19.78 5.26 -21.74
C SER A 236 -18.43 5.90 -21.43
N ASP A 237 -17.92 5.82 -20.20
CA ASP A 237 -16.71 6.56 -19.82
C ASP A 237 -15.45 6.05 -20.55
N GLU A 238 -15.41 4.78 -20.93
CA GLU A 238 -14.36 4.22 -21.77
C GLU A 238 -14.31 4.86 -23.17
N LEU A 239 -15.44 5.41 -23.66
CA LEU A 239 -15.48 6.08 -24.95
C LEU A 239 -14.71 7.40 -24.91
N TYR A 240 -14.66 8.10 -23.77
CA TYR A 240 -13.84 9.31 -23.64
C TYR A 240 -12.33 9.05 -23.81
N LEU A 241 -11.89 7.79 -23.66
CA LEU A 241 -10.50 7.38 -23.82
C LEU A 241 -10.20 6.71 -25.17
N SER A 242 -11.24 6.27 -25.90
CA SER A 242 -11.09 5.43 -27.10
C SER A 242 -11.76 6.00 -28.36
N ASP A 243 -12.74 6.90 -28.23
CA ASP A 243 -13.43 7.57 -29.32
C ASP A 243 -13.04 9.05 -29.38
N GLU A 244 -12.39 9.46 -30.47
CA GLU A 244 -11.88 10.82 -30.68
C GLU A 244 -12.98 11.89 -30.58
N ASN A 245 -14.21 11.61 -31.02
CA ASN A 245 -15.31 12.57 -30.94
C ASN A 245 -15.76 12.77 -29.50
N LYS A 246 -15.81 11.67 -28.72
CA LYS A 246 -16.14 11.74 -27.29
C LYS A 246 -15.05 12.45 -26.51
N THR A 247 -13.77 12.17 -26.79
CA THR A 247 -12.66 12.92 -26.20
C THR A 247 -12.80 14.41 -26.50
N ALA A 248 -13.04 14.81 -27.75
CA ALA A 248 -13.21 16.22 -28.13
C ALA A 248 -14.43 16.90 -27.47
N GLU A 249 -15.53 16.17 -27.30
CA GLU A 249 -16.71 16.63 -26.54
C GLU A 249 -16.32 16.95 -25.09
N LEU A 250 -15.58 16.07 -24.43
CA LEU A 250 -15.11 16.27 -23.07
C LEU A 250 -14.08 17.40 -22.96
N GLU A 251 -13.14 17.52 -23.89
CA GLU A 251 -12.19 18.65 -23.92
C GLU A 251 -12.92 19.99 -24.02
N THR A 252 -13.97 20.06 -24.86
CA THR A 252 -14.82 21.26 -24.98
C THR A 252 -15.55 21.55 -23.66
N ALA A 253 -16.10 20.53 -23.01
CA ALA A 253 -16.76 20.66 -21.72
C ALA A 253 -15.79 21.19 -20.64
N VAL A 254 -14.59 20.61 -20.54
CA VAL A 254 -13.53 21.04 -19.60
C VAL A 254 -13.16 22.51 -19.80
N GLN A 255 -13.01 22.96 -21.05
CA GLN A 255 -12.74 24.37 -21.35
C GLN A 255 -13.88 25.28 -20.92
N SER A 256 -15.13 24.91 -21.25
CA SER A 256 -16.31 25.71 -20.91
C SER A 256 -16.58 25.78 -19.40
N CYS A 257 -16.23 24.73 -18.65
CA CYS A 257 -16.32 24.69 -17.19
C CYS A 257 -15.26 25.54 -16.49
N SER A 258 -14.17 25.90 -17.19
CA SER A 258 -13.02 26.59 -16.61
C SER A 258 -13.11 28.12 -16.72
N THR A 259 -14.13 28.63 -17.42
CA THR A 259 -14.43 30.08 -17.57
C THR A 259 -15.40 30.56 -16.52
#